data_AF-A0A9K3PFJ4-F1
#
_entry.id   AF-A0A9K3PFJ4-F1
#
_cell.length_a   1.000
_cell.length_b   1.000
_cell.length_c   1.000
_cell.angle_alpha   90.00
_cell.angle_beta   90.00
_cell.angle_gamma   90.00
#
_symmetry.space_group_name_H-M   'P 1'
#
loop_
_entity.id
_entity.type
_entity.pdbx_description
1 polymer ?
#
loop_
_entity_poly.entity_id
_entity_poly.type
_entity_poly.pdbx_seq_one_letter_code
_entity_poly.pdbx_strand_id
1 'polypeptide(L)'
;MTMIPISTMNVSLPETSPSASSFKKPMPSENGKVLTSSQHKKRRGAGDLLRISRHKQKEQLSAAAPAEPKPQSKKVSFARTAKVKKVRSRQHYTDEERDNTWYSAEEYIAIKKRAVQTLRMMMADPSFRDNLEHTSRGLECRTKDAARTRKEFKAHSRELVLEEQENQREAGVHSPGRLRNSYYEMSMTAMRQARVFAQRDEEERVNEPLDYIIRVVKFENGLR
;
A
#
# COMPACT_ATOMS: atom_id res chain seq x y z
N MET A 1 21.48 24.48 -30.91
CA MET A 1 20.89 23.73 -29.78
C MET A 1 20.31 22.43 -30.34
N THR A 2 21.07 21.35 -30.26
CA THR A 2 20.69 20.03 -30.77
C THR A 2 19.87 19.31 -29.69
N MET A 3 18.58 19.09 -29.96
CA MET A 3 17.69 18.31 -29.09
C MET A 3 18.14 16.84 -29.13
N ILE A 4 18.59 16.31 -28.00
CA ILE A 4 18.89 14.88 -27.85
C ILE A 4 17.55 14.16 -27.63
N PRO A 5 17.18 13.18 -28.47
CA PRO A 5 15.94 12.44 -28.27
C PRO A 5 16.02 11.61 -26.99
N ILE A 6 15.07 11.84 -26.08
CA ILE A 6 14.87 11.01 -24.88
C ILE A 6 14.38 9.65 -25.36
N SER A 7 15.29 8.71 -25.47
CA SER A 7 14.99 7.31 -25.75
C SER A 7 14.17 6.75 -24.58
N THR A 8 12.86 6.63 -24.77
CA THR A 8 11.97 5.93 -23.84
C THR A 8 12.44 4.48 -23.73
N MET A 9 13.17 4.17 -22.66
CA MET A 9 13.48 2.78 -22.33
C MET A 9 12.16 2.08 -21.99
N ASN A 10 11.65 1.38 -23.00
CA ASN A 10 10.62 0.38 -22.87
C ASN A 10 11.25 -0.76 -22.05
N VAL A 11 11.17 -0.65 -20.73
CA VAL A 11 11.53 -1.75 -19.83
C VAL A 11 10.47 -2.80 -20.06
N SER A 12 10.72 -3.68 -21.02
CA SER A 12 10.00 -4.92 -21.20
C SER A 12 10.03 -5.62 -19.85
N LEU A 13 8.89 -5.57 -19.15
CA LEU A 13 8.59 -6.52 -18.09
C LEU A 13 8.95 -7.90 -18.64
N PRO A 14 9.62 -8.77 -17.86
CA PRO A 14 9.87 -10.14 -18.30
C PRO A 14 8.54 -10.68 -18.82
N GLU A 15 8.51 -11.03 -20.10
CA GLU A 15 7.34 -11.63 -20.71
C GLU A 15 7.01 -12.83 -19.83
N THR A 16 5.96 -12.67 -19.02
CA THR A 16 5.40 -13.77 -18.27
C THR A 16 4.98 -14.75 -19.35
N SER A 17 5.74 -15.84 -19.47
CA SER A 17 5.42 -16.97 -20.32
C SER A 17 3.91 -17.22 -20.23
N PRO A 18 3.22 -17.46 -21.36
CA PRO A 18 1.78 -17.70 -21.34
C PRO A 18 1.51 -18.97 -20.55
N SER A 19 1.29 -18.81 -19.24
CA SER A 19 0.89 -19.89 -18.36
C SER A 19 -0.49 -20.29 -18.80
N ALA A 20 -0.59 -21.49 -19.34
CA ALA A 20 -1.79 -22.18 -19.77
C ALA A 20 -2.70 -22.46 -18.56
N SER A 21 -3.27 -21.40 -17.99
CA SER A 21 -4.39 -21.46 -17.05
C SER A 21 -5.67 -21.20 -17.85
N SER A 22 -6.09 -22.23 -18.59
CA SER A 22 -7.44 -22.34 -19.15
C SER A 22 -8.43 -22.58 -18.00
N PHE A 23 -8.65 -21.55 -17.19
CA PHE A 23 -9.81 -21.48 -16.31
C PHE A 23 -10.97 -20.95 -17.16
N LYS A 24 -11.65 -21.88 -17.84
CA LYS A 24 -12.97 -21.61 -18.44
C LYS A 24 -13.89 -21.09 -17.34
N LYS A 25 -14.08 -19.77 -17.28
CA LYS A 25 -15.16 -19.19 -16.48
C LYS A 25 -16.47 -19.68 -17.11
N PRO A 26 -17.36 -20.32 -16.35
CA PRO A 26 -18.70 -20.61 -16.85
C PRO A 26 -19.37 -19.28 -17.20
N MET A 27 -19.86 -19.18 -18.45
CA MET A 27 -20.70 -18.10 -18.92
C MET A 27 -21.94 -18.02 -18.01
N PRO A 28 -22.33 -16.84 -17.50
CA PRO A 28 -23.59 -16.71 -16.81
C PRO A 28 -24.72 -16.90 -17.83
N SER A 29 -25.51 -17.96 -17.62
CA SER A 29 -26.77 -18.19 -18.33
C SER A 29 -27.69 -16.99 -18.12
N GLU A 30 -28.13 -16.41 -19.23
CA GLU A 30 -29.28 -15.51 -19.29
C GLU A 30 -30.53 -16.29 -18.87
N ASN A 31 -30.90 -16.15 -17.60
CA ASN A 31 -32.29 -16.35 -17.19
C ASN A 31 -32.56 -15.42 -16.02
N GLY A 32 -33.41 -14.42 -16.29
CA GLY A 32 -33.78 -13.39 -15.36
C GLY A 32 -34.38 -13.93 -14.08
N LYS A 33 -33.98 -13.29 -12.97
CA LYS A 33 -34.83 -12.99 -11.81
C LYS A 33 -34.14 -11.87 -11.04
N VAL A 34 -34.79 -10.71 -11.04
CA VAL A 34 -34.45 -9.55 -10.21
C VAL A 34 -34.57 -9.99 -8.74
N LEU A 35 -33.43 -10.31 -8.12
CA LEU A 35 -33.34 -10.52 -6.68
C LEU A 35 -33.06 -9.17 -6.04
N THR A 36 -34.10 -8.65 -5.41
CA THR A 36 -34.07 -7.48 -4.54
C THR A 36 -32.97 -7.61 -3.49
N SER A 37 -32.36 -6.47 -3.17
CA SER A 37 -31.25 -6.34 -2.24
C SER A 37 -31.56 -6.95 -0.89
N SER A 38 -31.07 -8.18 -0.68
CA SER A 38 -31.14 -8.90 0.57
C SER A 38 -30.27 -8.20 1.60
N GLN A 39 -30.90 -7.76 2.68
CA GLN A 39 -30.27 -7.16 3.84
C GLN A 39 -29.18 -8.10 4.37
N HIS A 40 -27.91 -7.71 4.24
CA HIS A 40 -26.83 -8.26 5.04
C HIS A 40 -26.98 -7.77 6.50
N LYS A 41 -27.96 -8.35 7.17
CA LYS A 41 -28.12 -8.34 8.61
C LYS A 41 -26.86 -8.98 9.20
N LYS A 42 -25.99 -8.14 9.78
CA LYS A 42 -24.83 -8.51 10.58
C LYS A 42 -25.22 -9.59 11.59
N ARG A 43 -25.03 -10.86 11.24
CA ARG A 43 -24.91 -11.93 12.22
C ARG A 43 -23.55 -11.75 12.88
N ARG A 44 -23.49 -10.90 13.90
CA ARG A 44 -22.48 -10.99 14.95
C ARG A 44 -22.72 -12.34 15.63
N GLY A 45 -22.07 -13.38 15.10
CA GLY A 45 -22.09 -14.71 15.66
C GLY A 45 -21.54 -14.64 17.08
N ALA A 46 -22.35 -15.14 18.02
CA ALA A 46 -22.04 -15.37 19.43
C ALA A 46 -20.94 -16.44 19.57
N GLY A 47 -19.71 -16.12 19.15
CA GLY A 47 -18.55 -17.01 19.21
C GLY A 47 -17.63 -16.78 20.40
N ASP A 48 -18.06 -16.05 21.42
CA ASP A 48 -17.19 -15.54 22.50
C ASP A 48 -17.36 -16.24 23.86
N LEU A 49 -18.02 -17.41 23.92
CA LEU A 49 -18.30 -18.11 25.18
C LEU A 49 -17.51 -19.40 25.44
N LEU A 50 -16.54 -19.77 24.60
CA LEU A 50 -15.79 -21.03 24.79
C LEU A 50 -14.30 -20.87 25.11
N ARG A 51 -13.86 -19.68 25.56
CA ARG A 51 -12.45 -19.42 25.89
C ARG A 51 -12.13 -19.32 27.38
N ILE A 52 -12.97 -19.89 28.25
CA ILE A 52 -12.77 -19.93 29.71
C ILE A 52 -12.95 -21.36 30.23
N SER A 53 -12.15 -22.34 29.79
CA SER A 53 -12.05 -23.62 30.52
C SER A 53 -10.86 -24.50 30.08
N ARG A 54 -9.63 -23.98 30.15
CA ARG A 54 -8.42 -24.82 29.97
C ARG A 54 -7.30 -24.56 31.00
N HIS A 55 -7.57 -23.77 32.04
CA HIS A 55 -6.53 -23.39 33.01
C HIS A 55 -6.45 -24.25 34.28
N LYS A 56 -7.24 -25.33 34.43
CA LYS A 56 -7.33 -26.07 35.71
C LYS A 56 -6.81 -27.50 35.75
N GLN A 57 -6.16 -28.03 34.70
CA GLN A 57 -5.66 -29.42 34.72
C GLN A 57 -4.14 -29.59 34.55
N LYS A 58 -3.35 -28.52 34.63
CA LYS A 58 -1.88 -28.59 34.46
C LYS A 58 -1.11 -28.31 35.75
N GLU A 59 -1.56 -28.85 36.89
CA GLU A 59 -0.90 -28.61 38.19
C GLU A 59 -0.44 -29.87 38.95
N GLN A 60 -0.61 -31.10 38.43
CA GLN A 60 -0.32 -32.29 39.25
C GLN A 60 0.77 -33.25 38.74
N LEU A 61 1.54 -32.93 37.69
CA LEU A 61 2.59 -33.85 37.20
C LEU A 61 3.87 -33.14 36.72
N SER A 62 4.52 -32.33 37.56
CA SER A 62 5.89 -31.87 37.28
C SER A 62 6.78 -31.97 38.51
N ALA A 63 7.20 -33.21 38.81
CA ALA A 63 8.30 -33.47 39.72
C ALA A 63 9.65 -33.26 38.99
N ALA A 64 10.50 -32.42 39.58
CA ALA A 64 11.96 -32.42 39.50
C ALA A 64 12.64 -32.30 38.12
N ALA A 65 12.21 -31.34 37.28
CA ALA A 65 13.07 -30.82 36.21
C ALA A 65 13.87 -29.59 36.70
N PRO A 66 15.16 -29.45 36.35
CA PRO A 66 15.99 -28.32 36.76
C PRO A 66 15.39 -26.99 36.31
N ALA A 67 15.32 -26.03 37.23
CA ALA A 67 14.64 -24.74 37.03
C ALA A 67 15.30 -23.94 35.89
N GLU A 68 14.65 -23.91 34.73
CA GLU A 68 15.10 -23.07 33.62
C GLU A 68 14.98 -21.58 33.99
N PRO A 69 15.98 -20.76 33.62
CA PRO A 69 16.00 -19.34 33.94
C PRO A 69 14.79 -18.64 33.34
N LYS A 70 13.97 -18.01 34.20
CA LYS A 70 12.80 -17.24 33.77
C LYS A 70 13.25 -16.16 32.76
N PRO A 71 12.61 -16.06 31.58
CA PRO A 71 13.00 -15.07 30.58
C PRO A 71 12.85 -13.67 31.17
N GLN A 72 13.94 -12.91 31.22
CA GLN A 72 13.91 -11.53 31.67
C GLN A 72 13.03 -10.71 30.73
N SER A 73 12.05 -9.98 31.30
CA SER A 73 11.20 -9.08 30.52
C SER A 73 12.06 -7.98 29.91
N LYS A 74 12.13 -7.90 28.59
CA LYS A 74 12.80 -6.81 27.89
C LYS A 74 12.11 -5.49 28.26
N LYS A 75 12.87 -4.57 28.87
CA LYS A 75 12.38 -3.21 29.20
C LYS A 75 12.84 -2.25 28.11
N VAL A 76 11.93 -1.42 27.61
CA VAL A 76 12.27 -0.32 26.70
C VAL A 76 12.72 0.87 27.56
N SER A 77 13.99 1.23 27.47
CA SER A 77 14.53 2.45 28.07
C SER A 77 15.00 3.40 26.97
N PHE A 78 14.73 4.69 27.13
CA PHE A 78 15.24 5.71 26.21
C PHE A 78 16.69 6.07 26.58
N ALA A 79 17.48 6.46 25.57
CA ALA A 79 18.81 7.00 25.80
C ALA A 79 18.72 8.25 26.70
N ARG A 80 19.70 8.44 27.59
CA ARG A 80 19.72 9.57 28.53
C ARG A 80 19.79 10.93 27.84
N THR A 81 20.22 10.96 26.58
CA THR A 81 20.29 12.15 25.71
C THR A 81 19.01 12.43 24.93
N ALA A 82 18.00 11.54 25.01
CA ALA A 82 16.75 11.72 24.27
C ALA A 82 15.96 12.91 24.81
N LYS A 83 15.66 13.88 23.94
CA LYS A 83 14.79 15.02 24.27
C LYS A 83 13.34 14.61 24.06
N VAL A 84 12.58 14.51 25.15
CA VAL A 84 11.13 14.24 25.09
C VAL A 84 10.40 15.58 24.96
N LYS A 85 9.67 15.76 23.86
CA LYS A 85 8.74 16.89 23.69
C LYS A 85 7.34 16.44 24.07
N LYS A 86 6.69 17.17 24.98
CA LYS A 86 5.29 16.93 25.33
C LYS A 86 4.40 17.52 24.24
N VAL A 87 3.62 16.68 23.59
CA VAL A 87 2.62 17.11 22.60
C VAL A 87 1.35 17.54 23.35
N ARG A 88 0.78 18.70 22.99
CA ARG A 88 -0.48 19.18 23.56
C ARG A 88 -1.59 18.16 23.28
N SER A 89 -2.34 17.74 24.30
CA SER A 89 -3.48 16.84 24.12
C SER A 89 -4.55 17.52 23.26
N ARG A 90 -5.25 16.74 22.41
CA ARG A 90 -6.34 17.23 21.57
C ARG A 90 -7.47 17.89 22.35
N GLN A 91 -7.67 17.49 23.61
CA GLN A 91 -8.69 18.06 24.49
C GLN A 91 -8.42 19.52 24.86
N HIS A 92 -7.17 19.98 24.73
CA HIS A 92 -6.82 21.36 25.03
C HIS A 92 -6.97 22.29 23.83
N TYR A 93 -7.34 21.79 22.65
CA TYR A 93 -7.49 22.62 21.45
C TYR A 93 -8.75 23.47 21.60
N THR A 94 -8.68 24.74 21.21
CA THR A 94 -9.90 25.57 21.07
C THR A 94 -10.78 24.97 19.98
N ASP A 95 -12.06 25.34 19.98
CA ASP A 95 -12.99 24.86 18.95
C ASP A 95 -12.55 25.34 17.56
N GLU A 96 -12.10 26.60 17.44
CA GLU A 96 -11.50 27.15 16.21
C GLU A 96 -10.23 26.38 15.77
N GLU A 97 -9.32 26.07 16.69
CA GLU A 97 -8.14 25.25 16.37
C GLU A 97 -8.56 23.88 15.88
N ARG A 98 -9.56 23.26 16.51
CA ARG A 98 -10.03 21.91 16.17
C ARG A 98 -10.69 21.87 14.80
N ASP A 99 -11.51 22.87 14.48
CA ASP A 99 -12.19 23.00 13.19
C ASP A 99 -11.19 23.32 12.08
N ASN A 100 -10.13 24.09 12.36
CA ASN A 100 -9.05 24.36 11.41
C ASN A 100 -8.01 23.22 11.29
N THR A 101 -7.97 22.28 12.25
CA THR A 101 -6.99 21.18 12.23
C THR A 101 -7.38 20.08 11.25
N TRP A 102 -8.69 19.86 11.05
CA TRP A 102 -9.20 18.72 10.28
C TRP A 102 -10.20 19.19 9.24
N TYR A 103 -10.19 18.51 8.09
CA TYR A 103 -11.25 18.69 7.10
C TYR A 103 -12.62 18.42 7.72
N SER A 104 -13.56 19.32 7.48
CA SER A 104 -14.97 19.10 7.74
C SER A 104 -15.47 17.87 6.98
N ALA A 105 -16.61 17.33 7.42
CA ALA A 105 -17.22 16.18 6.74
C ALA A 105 -17.55 16.50 5.27
N GLU A 106 -17.96 17.73 4.98
CA GLU A 106 -18.31 18.22 3.65
C GLU A 106 -17.08 18.33 2.74
N GLU A 107 -16.00 18.94 3.23
CA GLU A 107 -14.72 19.00 2.52
C GLU A 107 -14.19 17.61 2.22
N TYR A 108 -14.27 16.69 3.18
CA TYR A 108 -13.81 15.31 2.99
C TYR A 108 -14.61 14.58 1.90
N ILE A 109 -15.93 14.79 1.84
CA ILE A 109 -16.79 14.28 0.77
C ILE A 109 -16.36 14.89 -0.58
N ALA A 110 -16.11 16.20 -0.62
CA ALA A 110 -15.69 16.90 -1.83
C ALA A 110 -14.32 16.40 -2.34
N ILE A 111 -13.34 16.22 -1.44
CA ILE A 111 -12.02 15.65 -1.74
C ILE A 111 -12.17 14.24 -2.32
N LYS A 112 -13.00 13.39 -1.71
CA LYS A 112 -13.27 12.04 -2.24
C LYS A 112 -13.90 12.07 -3.63
N LYS A 113 -14.90 12.92 -3.86
CA LYS A 113 -15.55 13.06 -5.17
C LYS A 113 -14.55 13.48 -6.23
N ARG A 114 -13.70 14.48 -5.94
CA ARG A 114 -12.62 14.92 -6.83
C ARG A 114 -11.62 13.81 -7.12
N ALA A 115 -11.16 13.06 -6.11
CA ALA A 115 -10.24 11.94 -6.31
C ALA A 115 -10.84 10.85 -7.23
N VAL A 116 -12.12 10.51 -7.06
CA VAL A 116 -12.82 9.56 -7.94
C VAL A 116 -12.94 10.09 -9.36
N GLN A 117 -13.24 11.39 -9.52
CA GLN A 117 -13.29 12.03 -10.83
C GLN A 117 -11.93 12.00 -11.53
N THR A 118 -10.85 12.39 -10.85
CA THR A 118 -9.49 12.30 -11.40
C THR A 118 -9.15 10.89 -11.85
N LEU A 119 -9.45 9.89 -11.01
CA LEU A 119 -9.20 8.49 -11.36
C LEU A 119 -9.97 8.06 -12.63
N ARG A 120 -11.22 8.51 -12.80
CA ARG A 120 -12.00 8.25 -14.02
C ARG A 120 -11.35 8.87 -15.25
N MET A 121 -10.83 10.09 -15.15
CA MET A 121 -10.14 10.74 -16.26
C MET A 121 -8.83 10.03 -16.61
N MET A 122 -8.03 9.64 -15.61
CA MET A 122 -6.82 8.83 -15.83
C MET A 122 -7.12 7.49 -16.53
N MET A 123 -8.26 6.88 -16.23
CA MET A 123 -8.68 5.62 -16.87
C MET A 123 -9.28 5.82 -18.26
N ALA A 124 -9.89 6.98 -18.52
CA ALA A 124 -10.50 7.30 -19.81
C ALA A 124 -9.45 7.77 -20.84
N ASP A 125 -8.41 8.47 -20.40
CA ASP A 125 -7.37 9.03 -21.25
C ASP A 125 -5.97 8.60 -20.78
N PRO A 126 -5.28 7.73 -21.54
CA PRO A 126 -3.89 7.35 -21.25
C PRO A 126 -2.90 8.52 -21.32
N SER A 127 -3.26 9.62 -21.98
CA SER A 127 -2.45 10.83 -22.11
C SER A 127 -2.77 11.88 -21.04
N PHE A 128 -3.54 11.52 -20.01
CA PHE A 128 -3.87 12.38 -18.88
C PHE A 128 -2.60 13.03 -18.30
N ARG A 129 -2.63 14.36 -18.18
CA ARG A 129 -1.59 15.16 -17.52
C ARG A 129 -2.19 15.89 -16.33
N ASP A 130 -1.41 15.98 -15.28
CA ASP A 130 -1.79 16.69 -14.06
C ASP A 130 -2.05 18.18 -14.34
N ASN A 131 -2.99 18.74 -13.60
CA ASN A 131 -3.32 20.16 -13.60
C ASN A 131 -3.69 20.63 -12.19
N LEU A 132 -4.03 21.92 -12.06
CA LEU A 132 -4.38 22.56 -10.78
C LEU A 132 -5.51 21.87 -10.01
N GLU A 133 -6.48 21.28 -10.71
CA GLU A 133 -7.67 20.68 -10.10
C GLU A 133 -7.54 19.16 -9.92
N HIS A 134 -6.72 18.53 -10.76
CA HIS A 134 -6.63 17.09 -10.89
C HIS A 134 -5.17 16.64 -10.94
N THR A 135 -4.75 15.94 -9.89
CA THR A 135 -3.44 15.29 -9.82
C THR A 135 -3.60 13.77 -9.83
N SER A 136 -2.81 13.11 -10.68
CA SER A 136 -2.67 11.65 -10.69
C SER A 136 -1.88 11.13 -9.48
N ARG A 137 -1.10 12.01 -8.82
CA ARG A 137 -0.22 11.65 -7.72
C ARG A 137 -1.00 11.03 -6.55
N GLY A 138 -0.59 9.85 -6.13
CA GLY A 138 -1.24 9.09 -5.05
C GLY A 138 -2.51 8.33 -5.47
N LEU A 139 -2.95 8.49 -6.72
CA LEU A 139 -4.09 7.74 -7.31
C LEU A 139 -3.65 6.68 -8.32
N GLU A 140 -2.38 6.62 -8.70
CA GLU A 140 -1.81 5.69 -9.67
C GLU A 140 -2.09 4.24 -9.25
N CYS A 141 -1.94 3.95 -7.95
CA CYS A 141 -2.19 2.63 -7.38
C CYS A 141 -3.67 2.24 -7.28
N ARG A 142 -4.60 3.18 -7.58
CA ARG A 142 -6.05 2.98 -7.52
C ARG A 142 -6.64 2.56 -8.86
N THR A 143 -5.88 2.66 -9.95
CA THR A 143 -6.27 2.11 -11.25
C THR A 143 -6.39 0.59 -11.18
N LYS A 144 -7.27 0.01 -12.01
CA LYS A 144 -7.49 -1.43 -12.04
C LYS A 144 -6.21 -2.19 -12.41
N ASP A 145 -5.45 -1.65 -13.36
CA ASP A 145 -4.21 -2.26 -13.83
C ASP A 145 -3.11 -2.19 -12.78
N ALA A 146 -2.86 -1.03 -12.16
CA ALA A 146 -1.86 -0.94 -11.08
C ALA A 146 -2.24 -1.82 -9.87
N ALA A 147 -3.53 -1.90 -9.54
CA ALA A 147 -4.01 -2.80 -8.49
C ALA A 147 -3.74 -4.27 -8.84
N ARG A 148 -3.95 -4.68 -10.10
CA ARG A 148 -3.63 -6.01 -10.62
C ARG A 148 -2.11 -6.27 -10.55
N THR A 149 -1.29 -5.39 -11.11
CA THR A 149 0.17 -5.51 -11.11
C THR A 149 0.72 -5.65 -9.69
N ARG A 150 0.23 -4.86 -8.72
CA ARG A 150 0.63 -5.00 -7.31
C ARG A 150 0.23 -6.33 -6.70
N LYS A 151 -0.95 -6.85 -7.07
CA LYS A 151 -1.42 -8.17 -6.59
C LYS A 151 -0.53 -9.28 -7.15
N GLU A 152 -0.23 -9.22 -8.44
CA GLU A 152 0.65 -10.16 -9.15
C GLU A 152 2.07 -10.10 -8.59
N PHE A 153 2.65 -8.92 -8.46
CA PHE A 153 3.98 -8.73 -7.88
C PHE A 153 4.10 -9.34 -6.47
N LYS A 154 3.09 -9.13 -5.62
CA LYS A 154 3.04 -9.76 -4.29
C LYS A 154 2.89 -11.26 -4.35
N ALA A 155 2.11 -11.79 -5.29
CA ALA A 155 1.95 -13.22 -5.48
C ALA A 155 3.27 -13.86 -5.91
N HIS A 156 3.91 -13.28 -6.92
CA HIS A 156 5.19 -13.71 -7.42
C HIS A 156 6.31 -13.63 -6.37
N SER A 157 6.34 -12.56 -5.57
CA SER A 157 7.28 -12.47 -4.42
C SER A 157 7.12 -13.61 -3.42
N ARG A 158 5.89 -14.11 -3.21
CA ARG A 158 5.64 -15.26 -2.32
C ARG A 158 6.03 -16.56 -2.99
N GLU A 159 5.69 -16.71 -4.26
CA GLU A 159 6.03 -17.88 -5.07
C GLU A 159 7.53 -18.14 -5.08
N LEU A 160 8.36 -17.12 -5.32
CA LEU A 160 9.83 -17.25 -5.27
C LEU A 160 10.35 -17.76 -3.92
N VAL A 161 9.75 -17.32 -2.82
CA VAL A 161 10.13 -17.80 -1.48
C VAL A 161 9.70 -19.25 -1.28
N LEU A 162 8.49 -19.63 -1.73
CA LEU A 162 7.99 -21.00 -1.63
C LEU A 162 8.80 -21.96 -2.51
N GLU A 163 9.16 -21.55 -3.71
CA GLU A 163 10.03 -22.30 -4.62
C GLU A 163 11.40 -22.53 -3.99
N GLU A 164 12.03 -21.50 -3.43
CA GLU A 164 13.30 -21.66 -2.71
C GLU A 164 13.15 -22.54 -1.46
N GLN A 165 12.01 -22.52 -0.76
CA GLN A 165 11.73 -23.46 0.34
C GLN A 165 11.60 -24.90 -0.15
N GLU A 166 11.00 -25.12 -1.32
CA GLU A 166 10.91 -26.45 -1.94
C GLU A 166 12.30 -26.95 -2.32
N ASN A 167 13.09 -26.12 -3.01
CA ASN A 167 14.47 -26.42 -3.39
C ASN A 167 15.34 -26.79 -2.17
N GLN A 168 15.16 -26.08 -1.05
CA GLN A 168 15.82 -26.39 0.22
C GLN A 168 15.40 -27.74 0.80
N ARG A 169 14.11 -28.09 0.68
CA ARG A 169 13.57 -29.37 1.16
C ARG A 169 14.10 -30.53 0.34
N GLU A 170 14.07 -30.41 -0.99
CA GLU A 170 14.59 -31.43 -1.90
C GLU A 170 16.10 -31.65 -1.73
N ALA A 171 16.86 -30.58 -1.49
CA ALA A 171 18.29 -30.65 -1.22
C ALA A 171 18.65 -31.09 0.21
N GLY A 172 17.69 -31.15 1.14
CA GLY A 172 17.94 -31.44 2.56
C GLY A 172 18.74 -30.36 3.28
N VAL A 173 18.74 -29.11 2.79
CA VAL A 173 19.51 -27.98 3.35
C VAL A 173 18.56 -26.91 3.86
N HIS A 174 18.76 -26.42 5.08
CA HIS A 174 18.01 -25.28 5.61
C HIS A 174 18.90 -24.03 5.67
N SER A 175 18.61 -23.04 4.81
CA SER A 175 19.40 -21.80 4.74
C SER A 175 18.49 -20.56 4.70
N PRO A 176 18.34 -19.85 5.84
CA PRO A 176 17.61 -18.59 5.88
C PRO A 176 18.19 -17.51 4.96
N GLY A 177 19.50 -17.56 4.70
CA GLY A 177 20.18 -16.61 3.81
C GLY A 177 19.71 -16.71 2.37
N ARG A 178 19.46 -17.93 1.87
CA ARG A 178 18.96 -18.12 0.51
C ARG A 178 17.54 -17.58 0.33
N LEU A 179 16.64 -17.86 1.29
CA LEU A 179 15.27 -17.29 1.29
C LEU A 179 15.28 -15.76 1.28
N ARG A 180 16.17 -15.17 2.09
CA ARG A 180 16.36 -13.72 2.12
C ARG A 180 16.80 -13.21 0.75
N ASN A 181 17.77 -13.87 0.12
CA ASN A 181 18.29 -13.45 -1.19
C ASN A 181 17.20 -13.51 -2.26
N SER A 182 16.41 -14.59 -2.33
CA SER A 182 15.29 -14.72 -3.28
C SER A 182 14.26 -13.58 -3.13
N TYR A 183 13.90 -13.22 -1.90
CA TYR A 183 12.98 -12.09 -1.66
C TYR A 183 13.64 -10.73 -1.93
N TYR A 184 14.93 -10.60 -1.63
CA TYR A 184 15.69 -9.38 -1.82
C TYR A 184 15.80 -9.01 -3.30
N GLU A 185 16.02 -9.98 -4.18
CA GLU A 185 16.04 -9.76 -5.63
C GLU A 185 14.74 -9.12 -6.14
N MET A 186 13.59 -9.62 -5.67
CA MET A 186 12.29 -9.03 -6.01
C MET A 186 12.14 -7.61 -5.46
N SER A 187 12.56 -7.39 -4.20
CA SER A 187 12.53 -6.07 -3.56
C SER A 187 13.39 -5.04 -4.30
N MET A 188 14.53 -5.46 -4.88
CA MET A 188 15.41 -4.61 -5.68
C MET A 188 14.71 -4.09 -6.94
N THR A 189 13.89 -4.90 -7.60
CA THR A 189 13.11 -4.47 -8.76
C THR A 189 12.13 -3.36 -8.39
N ALA A 190 11.39 -3.51 -7.29
CA ALA A 190 10.50 -2.46 -6.79
C ALA A 190 11.27 -1.19 -6.40
N MET A 191 12.45 -1.33 -5.79
CA MET A 191 13.30 -0.21 -5.42
C MET A 191 13.80 0.57 -6.65
N ARG A 192 14.24 -0.14 -7.70
CA ARG A 192 14.65 0.50 -8.96
C ARG A 192 13.49 1.25 -9.61
N GLN A 193 12.31 0.65 -9.66
CA GLN A 193 11.11 1.30 -10.20
C GLN A 193 10.77 2.57 -9.41
N ALA A 194 10.78 2.50 -8.07
CA ALA A 194 10.53 3.66 -7.23
C ALA A 194 11.54 4.79 -7.47
N ARG A 195 12.82 4.45 -7.68
CA ARG A 195 13.87 5.43 -8.01
C ARG A 195 13.62 6.10 -9.36
N VAL A 196 13.25 5.33 -10.39
CA VAL A 196 12.92 5.88 -11.71
C VAL A 196 11.74 6.83 -11.63
N PHE A 197 10.68 6.46 -10.88
CA PHE A 197 9.55 7.36 -10.66
C PHE A 197 9.95 8.63 -9.94
N ALA A 198 10.75 8.54 -8.87
CA ALA A 198 11.22 9.72 -8.14
C ALA A 198 12.05 10.67 -9.03
N GLN A 199 12.88 10.12 -9.92
CA GLN A 199 13.66 10.92 -10.88
C GLN A 199 12.75 11.64 -11.89
N ARG A 200 11.74 10.95 -12.42
CA ARG A 200 10.76 11.58 -13.30
C ARG A 200 9.99 12.70 -12.60
N ASP A 201 9.58 12.48 -11.35
CA ASP A 201 8.89 13.51 -10.56
C ASP A 201 9.79 14.75 -10.37
N GLU A 202 11.09 14.54 -10.15
CA GLU A 202 12.08 15.63 -10.02
C GLU A 202 12.24 16.40 -11.34
N GLU A 203 12.35 15.69 -12.46
CA GLU A 203 12.45 16.27 -13.79
C GLU A 203 11.18 17.05 -14.19
N GLU A 204 10.00 16.50 -13.90
CA GLU A 204 8.71 17.17 -14.15
C GLU A 204 8.61 18.47 -13.34
N ARG A 205 9.04 18.46 -12.08
CA ARG A 205 9.08 19.67 -11.24
C ARG A 205 10.02 20.74 -11.80
N VAL A 206 11.19 20.36 -12.30
CA VAL A 206 12.18 21.31 -12.85
C VAL A 206 11.70 21.86 -14.20
N ASN A 207 11.04 21.02 -15.01
CA ASN A 207 10.55 21.38 -16.34
C ASN A 207 9.16 22.01 -16.34
N GLU A 208 8.51 22.19 -15.19
CA GLU A 208 7.29 22.99 -15.14
C GLU A 208 7.60 24.40 -15.68
N PRO A 209 6.97 24.83 -16.78
CA PRO A 209 7.29 26.09 -17.41
C PRO A 209 7.06 27.22 -16.41
N LEU A 210 8.04 28.14 -16.30
CA LEU A 210 7.99 29.34 -15.45
C LEU A 210 6.69 30.14 -15.58
N ASP A 211 5.95 29.96 -16.68
CA ASP A 211 4.59 30.46 -16.89
C ASP A 211 3.61 30.11 -15.77
N TYR A 212 3.76 28.96 -15.10
CA TYR A 212 2.94 28.61 -13.94
C TYR A 212 3.26 29.48 -12.72
N ILE A 213 4.54 29.67 -12.41
CA ILE A 213 4.99 30.56 -11.33
C ILE A 213 4.58 32.01 -11.62
N ILE A 214 4.70 32.46 -12.87
CA ILE A 214 4.30 33.81 -13.27
C ILE A 214 2.78 34.00 -13.15
N ARG A 215 1.95 32.99 -13.44
CA ARG A 215 0.48 33.09 -13.26
C ARG A 215 0.07 33.17 -11.79
N VAL A 216 0.68 32.37 -10.92
CA VAL A 216 0.41 32.40 -9.47
C VAL A 216 0.79 33.77 -8.90
N VAL A 217 1.97 34.29 -9.24
CA VAL A 217 2.43 35.62 -8.79
C VAL A 217 1.56 36.76 -9.34
N LYS A 218 1.05 36.66 -10.58
CA LYS A 218 0.13 37.66 -11.15
C LYS A 218 -1.23 37.65 -10.45
N PHE A 219 -1.75 36.48 -10.08
CA PHE A 219 -3.04 36.35 -9.40
C PHE A 219 -3.00 36.93 -7.98
N GLU A 220 -1.89 36.76 -7.26
CA GLU A 220 -1.72 37.33 -5.90
C GLU A 220 -1.52 38.85 -5.89
N ASN A 221 -0.97 39.43 -6.96
CA ASN A 221 -0.71 40.87 -7.02
C ASN A 221 -1.88 41.71 -7.58
N GLY A 222 -3.05 41.11 -7.84
CA GLY A 222 -4.22 41.83 -8.33
C GLY A 222 -4.04 42.52 -9.70
N LEU A 223 -2.96 42.18 -10.41
CA LEU A 223 -2.68 42.65 -11.76
C LEU A 223 -3.58 41.86 -12.73
N ARG A 224 -4.78 42.39 -12.96
CA ARG A 224 -5.60 42.05 -14.12
C ARG A 224 -5.04 42.69 -15.39
#